data_AF-A0A2T5G6N6-F1
#
_entry.id   AF-A0A2T5G6N6-F1
#
_cell.length_a   1.000
_cell.length_b   1.000
_cell.length_c   1.000
_cell.angle_alpha   90.00
_cell.angle_beta   90.00
_cell.angle_gamma   90.00
#
_symmetry.space_group_name_H-M   'P 1'
#
loop_
_entity.id
_entity.type
_entity.pdbx_description
1 polymer ?
#
loop_
_entity_poly.entity_id
_entity_poly.type
_entity_poly.pdbx_seq_one_letter_code
_entity_poly.pdbx_strand_id
1 'polypeptide(L)' 'MLNRATITGAIEIGRHPGVVTVTFLAPEPLLERAGLLAIVKARYGWDQA' A
#
# COMPACT_ATOMS: atom_id res chain seq x y z
N MET A 1 4.15 13.74 -16.72
CA MET A 1 3.53 12.58 -16.03
C MET A 1 3.12 13.03 -14.63
N LEU A 2 1.86 12.82 -14.23
CA LEU A 2 1.38 13.15 -12.89
C LEU A 2 1.53 11.93 -11.98
N ASN A 3 2.73 11.70 -11.45
CA ASN A 3 2.97 10.65 -10.46
C ASN A 3 2.76 11.21 -9.04
N ARG A 4 1.65 11.93 -8.83
CA ARG A 4 1.32 12.56 -7.54
C ARG A 4 0.25 11.75 -6.83
N ALA A 5 0.64 11.12 -5.72
CA ALA A 5 -0.27 10.53 -4.75
C ALA A 5 -0.18 11.31 -3.43
N THR A 6 -1.33 11.63 -2.83
CA THR A 6 -1.39 12.22 -1.48
C THR A 6 -1.74 11.11 -0.49
N ILE A 7 -0.85 10.87 0.48
CA ILE A 7 -1.05 9.89 1.55
C ILE A 7 -0.83 10.64 2.87
N THR A 8 -1.76 10.52 3.82
CA THR A 8 -1.70 11.18 5.13
C THR A 8 -1.42 10.17 6.24
N GLY A 9 -0.65 10.56 7.27
CA GLY A 9 -0.34 9.70 8.42
C GLY A 9 1.17 9.56 8.70
N ALA A 10 1.52 8.65 9.62
CA ALA A 10 2.90 8.23 9.86
C ALA A 10 3.33 7.29 8.72
N ILE A 11 4.22 7.77 7.86
CA ILE A 11 4.74 7.02 6.70
C ILE A 11 6.25 6.89 6.80
N GLU A 12 6.77 5.70 6.52
CA GLU A 12 8.20 5.46 6.39
C GLU A 12 8.59 5.42 4.91
N ILE A 13 9.65 6.15 4.54
CA ILE A 13 10.06 6.33 3.14
C ILE A 13 11.44 5.69 2.92
N GLY A 14 11.45 4.52 2.28
CA GLY A 14 12.66 3.88 1.78
C GLY A 14 13.04 4.40 0.39
N ARG A 15 14.31 4.81 0.21
CA ARG A 15 14.82 5.31 -1.08
C ARG A 15 15.72 4.26 -1.73
N HIS A 16 15.32 3.78 -2.91
CA HIS A 16 16.16 2.96 -3.80
C HIS A 16 16.33 3.72 -5.13
N PRO A 17 17.48 3.67 -5.83
CA PRO A 17 17.63 4.39 -7.09
C PRO A 17 16.46 4.11 -8.06
N GLY A 18 15.73 5.16 -8.45
CA GLY A 18 14.59 5.08 -9.37
C GLY A 18 13.23 4.72 -8.76
N VAL A 19 13.13 4.39 -7.45
CA VAL A 19 11.86 4.03 -6.81
C VAL A 19 11.79 4.44 -5.34
N VAL A 20 10.59 4.81 -4.88
CA VAL A 20 10.32 5.10 -3.47
C VAL A 20 9.33 4.06 -2.95
N THR A 21 9.65 3.43 -1.82
CA THR A 21 8.73 2.53 -1.11
C THR A 21 8.16 3.24 0.10
N VAL A 22 6.83 3.16 0.27
CA VAL A 22 6.10 3.74 1.40
C VAL A 22 5.26 2.67 2.07
N THR A 23 5.37 2.55 3.40
CA THR A 23 4.54 1.65 4.22
C THR A 23 3.63 2.47 5.12
N PHE A 24 2.34 2.13 5.16
CA PHE A 24 1.33 2.76 6.01
C PHE A 24 0.20 1.78 6.32
N LEU A 25 -0.55 2.03 7.40
CA LEU A 25 -1.76 1.27 7.72
C LEU A 25 -2.92 1.73 6.85
N ALA A 26 -3.57 0.79 6.17
CA ALA A 26 -4.71 1.05 5.30
C ALA A 26 -5.94 0.25 5.79
N PRO A 27 -7.13 0.87 5.95
CA PRO A 27 -8.34 0.14 6.32
C PRO A 27 -8.77 -0.86 5.24
N GLU A 28 -9.06 -2.11 5.62
CA GLU A 28 -9.50 -3.16 4.69
C GLU A 28 -10.73 -2.79 3.85
N PRO A 29 -11.79 -2.16 4.38
CA PRO A 29 -12.97 -1.81 3.56
C PRO A 29 -12.65 -0.85 2.40
N LEU A 30 -11.62 -0.01 2.56
CA LEU A 30 -11.17 0.88 1.49
C LEU A 30 -10.38 0.12 0.43
N LEU A 31 -9.54 -0.84 0.84
CA LEU A 31 -8.80 -1.71 -0.06
C LEU A 31 -9.72 -2.64 -0.85
N GLU A 32 -10.80 -3.12 -0.23
CA GLU A 32 -11.81 -3.96 -0.88
C GLU A 32 -12.55 -3.17 -1.97
N ARG A 33 -13.04 -1.98 -1.64
CA ARG A 33 -13.68 -1.06 -2.60
C ARG A 33 -12.78 -0.68 -3.77
N ALA A 34 -11.46 -0.61 -3.53
CA ALA A 34 -10.46 -0.34 -4.57
C ALA A 34 -10.04 -1.58 -5.37
N GLY A 35 -10.51 -2.78 -5.02
CA GLY A 35 -10.11 -4.04 -5.67
C GLY A 35 -8.67 -4.47 -5.36
N LEU A 36 -8.05 -3.90 -4.32
CA LEU A 36 -6.65 -4.15 -3.97
C LEU A 36 -6.48 -5.14 -2.81
N LEU A 37 -7.55 -5.43 -2.06
CA LEU A 37 -7.48 -6.23 -0.83
C LEU A 37 -6.88 -7.62 -1.04
N ALA A 38 -7.26 -8.33 -2.11
CA ALA A 38 -6.74 -9.66 -2.40
C ALA A 38 -5.21 -9.65 -2.65
N ILE A 39 -4.73 -8.67 -3.41
CA ILE A 39 -3.29 -8.50 -3.71
C ILE A 39 -2.52 -8.22 -2.41
N VAL A 40 -3.07 -7.36 -1.55
CA VAL A 40 -2.47 -7.03 -0.24
C VAL A 40 -2.42 -8.27 0.67
N LYS A 41 -3.52 -9.03 0.77
CA LYS A 41 -3.58 -10.26 1.59
C LYS A 41 -2.56 -11.29 1.11
N ALA A 42 -2.46 -11.53 -0.20
CA ALA A 42 -1.45 -12.42 -0.76
C ALA A 42 -0.02 -11.96 -0.44
N ARG A 43 0.25 -10.64 -0.54
CA ARG A 43 1.57 -10.06 -0.28
C ARG A 43 2.04 -10.19 1.18
N TYR A 44 1.11 -10.25 2.14
CA TYR A 44 1.41 -10.42 3.57
C TYR A 44 1.16 -11.84 4.07
N GLY A 45 0.74 -12.77 3.21
CA GLY A 45 0.43 -14.15 3.61
C GLY A 45 -0.87 -14.30 4.42
N TRP A 46 -1.77 -13.32 4.34
CA TRP A 46 -3.08 -13.34 5.01
C TRP A 46 -4.18 -14.07 4.21
N ASP A 47 -3.81 -14.68 3.08
CA ASP A 47 -4.68 -15.55 2.27
C ASP A 47 -4.80 -16.97 2.85
N GLN A 48 -4.01 -17.31 3.87
CA GLN A 48 -3.90 -18.67 4.43
C GLN A 48 -4.50 -18.79 5.85
N ALA A 49 -5.27 -17.80 6.30
CA ALA A 49 -5.88 -17.75 7.64
C ALA A 49 -7.40 -17.93 7.60
#